data_AF-A0A3T0D233-F1
#
_entry.id   AF-A0A3T0D233-F1
#
_cell.length_a   1.000
_cell.length_b   1.000
_cell.length_c   1.000
_cell.angle_alpha   90.00
_cell.angle_beta   90.00
_cell.angle_gamma   90.00
#
_symmetry.space_group_name_H-M   'P 1'
#
loop_
_entity.id
_entity.type
_entity.pdbx_description
1 polymer ?
#
loop_
_entity_poly.entity_id
_entity_poly.type
_entity_poly.pdbx_seq_one_letter_code
_entity_poly.pdbx_strand_id
1 'polypeptide(L)' 'MGDFASNVARLLDEAKTKDFNLGLQQGLQQGLQQGIRESQVKIAKKMIQKGAKDEEIAELTELDIEEIKKLRKELLN' A
#
# COMPACT_ATOMS: atom_id res chain seq x y z
N MET A 1 13.52 19.44 43.38
CA MET A 1 14.24 18.76 42.29
C MET A 1 13.51 17.52 41.74
N GLY A 2 12.56 16.90 42.47
CA GLY A 2 11.83 15.70 41.99
C GLY A 2 10.89 15.92 40.80
N ASP A 3 10.20 17.07 40.72
CA ASP A 3 9.21 17.32 39.66
C ASP A 3 9.81 17.47 38.26
N PHE A 4 11.01 18.03 38.14
CA PHE A 4 11.64 18.24 36.84
C PHE A 4 12.04 16.91 36.18
N ALA A 5 12.65 16.01 36.94
CA ALA A 5 13.03 14.68 36.44
C ALA A 5 11.79 13.86 36.03
N SER A 6 10.71 13.95 36.81
CA SER A 6 9.45 13.25 36.51
C SER A 6 8.78 13.79 35.25
N ASN A 7 8.79 15.12 35.06
CA ASN A 7 8.25 15.75 33.85
C ASN A 7 9.07 15.40 32.60
N VAL A 8 10.40 15.36 32.69
CA VAL A 8 11.27 14.97 31.58
C VAL A 8 11.08 13.51 31.21
N ALA A 9 10.97 12.61 32.19
CA ALA A 9 10.71 11.19 31.94
C ALA A 9 9.38 10.99 31.17
N ARG A 10 8.31 11.67 31.61
CA ARG A 10 7.00 11.62 30.95
C ARG A 10 7.07 12.12 29.51
N LEU A 11 7.77 13.23 29.24
CA LEU A 11 7.92 13.77 27.89
C LEU A 11 8.67 12.80 26.96
N LEU A 12 9.72 12.14 27.46
CA LEU A 12 10.49 11.16 26.68
C LEU A 12 9.66 9.90 26.37
N ASP A 13 8.86 9.42 27.32
CA ASP A 13 7.97 8.28 27.11
C ASP A 13 6.84 8.61 26.13
N GLU A 14 6.26 9.82 26.24
CA GLU A 14 5.28 10.32 25.28
C GLU A 14 5.88 10.47 23.87
N ALA A 15 7.10 10.99 23.76
CA ALA A 15 7.80 11.11 22.48
C ALA A 15 8.05 9.74 21.85
N LYS A 16 8.62 8.78 22.60
CA LYS A 16 8.84 7.40 22.11
C LYS A 16 7.55 6.73 21.67
N THR A 17 6.47 6.92 22.43
CA THR A 17 5.16 6.34 22.11
C THR A 17 4.61 6.94 20.81
N LYS A 18 4.72 8.26 20.63
CA LYS A 18 4.31 8.94 19.39
C LYS A 18 5.10 8.45 18.18
N ASP A 19 6.42 8.37 18.31
CA ASP A 19 7.30 7.92 17.22
C ASP A 19 7.01 6.46 16.84
N PHE A 20 6.83 5.59 17.83
CA PHE A 20 6.45 4.19 17.60
C PHE A 20 5.10 4.09 16.89
N ASN A 21 4.09 4.83 17.35
CA ASN A 21 2.77 4.85 16.73
C ASN A 21 2.82 5.37 15.30
N LEU A 22 3.63 6.39 15.03
CA LEU A 22 3.83 6.92 13.69
C LEU A 22 4.46 5.86 12.76
N GLY A 23 5.49 5.16 13.24
CA GLY A 23 6.11 4.06 12.48
C GLY A 23 5.12 2.93 12.18
N LEU A 24 4.31 2.54 13.14
CA LEU A 24 3.26 1.53 12.95
C LEU A 24 2.22 1.99 11.93
N GLN A 25 1.75 3.23 12.04
CA GLN A 25 0.76 3.80 11.12
C GLN A 25 1.29 3.86 9.68
N GLN A 26 2.55 4.29 9.50
CA GLN A 26 3.20 4.32 8.19
C GLN A 26 3.34 2.91 7.61
N GLY A 27 3.79 1.94 8.41
CA GLY A 27 3.93 0.55 7.97
C GLY A 27 2.60 -0.08 7.56
N LEU A 28 1.53 0.16 8.33
CA LEU A 28 0.18 -0.30 8.00
C LEU A 28 -0.34 0.34 6.70
N GLN A 29 -0.15 1.66 6.54
CA GLN A 29 -0.58 2.36 5.33
C GLN A 29 0.16 1.85 4.09
N GLN A 30 1.48 1.67 4.17
CA GLN A 30 2.29 1.12 3.09
C GLN A 30 1.87 -0.31 2.75
N GLY A 31 1.70 -1.16 3.76
CA GLY A 31 1.27 -2.55 3.57
C GLY A 31 -0.12 -2.65 2.93
N LEU A 32 -1.06 -1.79 3.33
CA LEU A 32 -2.39 -1.74 2.73
C LEU A 32 -2.34 -1.28 1.27
N GLN A 33 -1.60 -0.21 0.97
CA GLN A 33 -1.45 0.28 -0.41
C GLN A 33 -0.79 -0.77 -1.32
N GLN A 34 0.27 -1.42 -0.84
CA GLN A 34 0.94 -2.49 -1.56
C GLN A 34 -0.01 -3.67 -1.80
N GLY A 35 -0.75 -4.11 -0.77
CA GLY A 35 -1.70 -5.22 -0.90
C GLY A 35 -2.83 -4.94 -1.90
N ILE A 36 -3.40 -3.73 -1.87
CA ILE A 36 -4.42 -3.30 -2.86
C ILE A 36 -3.83 -3.37 -4.27
N ARG A 37 -2.66 -2.76 -4.46
CA ARG A 37 -1.98 -2.71 -5.75
C ARG A 37 -1.65 -4.11 -6.30
N GLU A 38 -1.09 -4.98 -5.47
CA GLU A 38 -0.79 -6.36 -5.83
C GLU A 38 -2.05 -7.15 -6.21
N SER A 39 -3.15 -6.93 -5.48
CA SER A 39 -4.44 -7.56 -5.78
C SER A 39 -4.99 -7.10 -7.13
N GLN A 40 -5.00 -5.79 -7.40
CA GLN A 40 -5.44 -5.22 -8.68
C GLN A 40 -4.65 -5.83 -9.85
N VAL A 41 -3.32 -5.85 -9.75
CA VAL A 41 -2.45 -6.45 -10.78
C VAL A 41 -2.74 -7.95 -10.95
N LYS A 42 -2.93 -8.69 -9.85
CA LYS A 42 -3.25 -10.14 -9.91
C LYS A 42 -4.59 -10.40 -10.58
N ILE A 43 -5.59 -9.58 -10.32
CA ILE A 43 -6.91 -9.68 -10.97
C ILE A 43 -6.77 -9.35 -12.46
N ALA A 44 -6.10 -8.25 -12.81
CA ALA A 44 -5.86 -7.86 -14.20
C ALA A 44 -5.15 -8.96 -14.99
N LYS A 45 -4.09 -9.57 -14.44
CA LYS A 45 -3.39 -10.70 -15.07
C LYS A 45 -4.33 -11.88 -15.36
N LYS A 46 -5.18 -12.24 -14.40
CA LYS A 46 -6.18 -13.33 -14.58
C LYS A 46 -7.23 -12.97 -15.64
N MET A 47 -7.65 -11.71 -15.72
CA MET A 47 -8.60 -11.26 -16.73
C MET A 47 -8.00 -11.25 -18.14
N ILE A 48 -6.73 -10.82 -18.26
CA ILE A 48 -5.98 -10.89 -19.53
C ILE A 48 -5.90 -12.33 -20.03
N GLN A 49 -5.57 -13.28 -19.14
CA GLN A 49 -5.52 -14.71 -19.48
C GLN A 49 -6.88 -15.27 -19.91
N LYS A 50 -7.98 -14.70 -19.41
CA LYS A 50 -9.35 -15.05 -19.83
C LYS A 50 -9.80 -14.36 -21.13
N GLY A 51 -8.96 -13.52 -21.73
CA GLY A 51 -9.26 -12.81 -22.97
C GLY A 51 -10.14 -11.56 -22.80
N ALA A 52 -10.26 -11.02 -21.58
CA ALA A 52 -10.97 -9.75 -21.35
C ALA A 52 -10.30 -8.59 -22.10
N LYS A 53 -11.07 -7.55 -22.40
CA LYS A 53 -10.57 -6.33 -23.07
C LYS A 53 -9.88 -5.39 -22.08
N ASP A 54 -8.97 -4.56 -22.57
CA ASP A 54 -8.22 -3.62 -21.74
C ASP A 54 -9.14 -2.60 -21.05
N GLU A 55 -10.23 -2.16 -21.71
CA GLU A 55 -11.19 -1.22 -21.11
C GLU A 55 -11.94 -1.83 -19.91
N GLU A 56 -12.39 -3.08 -20.05
CA GLU A 56 -13.10 -3.82 -18.99
C GLU A 56 -12.18 -4.10 -17.80
N ILE A 57 -10.91 -4.42 -18.07
CA ILE A 57 -9.91 -4.60 -17.02
C ILE A 57 -9.66 -3.28 -16.29
N ALA A 58 -9.55 -2.15 -17.01
CA ALA A 58 -9.33 -0.84 -16.40
C ALA A 58 -10.50 -0.44 -15.49
N GLU A 59 -11.74 -0.67 -15.94
CA GLU A 59 -12.95 -0.38 -15.16
C GLU A 59 -13.02 -1.21 -13.87
N LEU A 60 -12.69 -2.51 -13.93
CA LEU A 60 -12.84 -3.41 -12.79
C LEU A 60 -11.65 -3.42 -11.83
N THR A 61 -10.46 -3.05 -12.30
CA THR A 61 -9.22 -3.10 -11.47
C THR A 61 -8.71 -1.73 -11.09
N GLU A 62 -9.33 -0.65 -11.60
CA GLU A 62 -8.89 0.73 -11.41
C GLU A 62 -7.43 0.96 -11.83
N LEU A 63 -6.91 0.11 -12.72
CA LEU A 63 -5.58 0.24 -13.31
C LEU A 63 -5.65 1.09 -14.57
N ASP A 64 -4.57 1.83 -14.83
CA ASP A 64 -4.44 2.56 -16.07
C ASP A 64 -4.34 1.60 -17.27
N ILE A 65 -4.97 1.99 -18.39
CA ILE A 65 -4.94 1.24 -19.64
C ILE A 65 -3.49 0.98 -20.10
N GLU A 66 -2.58 1.93 -19.88
CA GLU A 66 -1.16 1.75 -20.21
C GLU A 66 -0.50 0.64 -19.40
N GLU A 67 -0.83 0.51 -18.12
CA GLU A 67 -0.30 -0.55 -17.26
C GLU A 67 -0.85 -1.92 -17.67
N ILE A 68 -2.14 -1.99 -18.00
CA ILE A 68 -2.78 -3.21 -18.49
C ILE A 68 -2.13 -3.65 -19.80
N LYS A 69 -1.85 -2.72 -20.73
CA LYS A 69 -1.14 -3.01 -21.98
C LYS A 69 0.28 -3.54 -21.73
N LYS A 70 1.01 -3.00 -20.75
CA LYS A 70 2.32 -3.52 -20.35
C LYS A 70 2.20 -4.94 -19.79
N LEU A 71 1.28 -5.16 -18.83
CA LEU A 71 1.00 -6.47 -18.25
C LEU A 71 0.62 -7.51 -19.32
N ARG A 72 -0.17 -7.10 -20.32
CA ARG A 72 -0.56 -7.97 -21.44
C ARG A 72 0.64 -8.37 -22.30
N LYS A 73 1.54 -7.43 -22.59
CA LYS A 73 2.79 -7.73 -23.33
C LYS A 73 3.71 -8.66 -22.54
N GLU A 74 3.85 -8.44 -21.23
CA GLU A 74 4.65 -9.30 -20.36
C GLU A 74 4.13 -10.74 -20.27
N LEU A 75 2.81 -10.94 -20.36
CA LEU A 75 2.18 -12.27 -20.30
C LEU A 75 2.15 -13.02 -21.63
N LEU A 76 2.32 -12.32 -22.75
CA LEU A 76 2.28 -12.89 -24.11
C LEU A 76 3.67 -13.12 -24.72
N ASN A 77 4.72 -12.62 -24.06
CA ASN A 77 6.12 -12.94 -24.36
C ASN A 77 6.53 -14.23 -23.65
#